data_AF-A0A7C6I206-F1
#
_entry.id   AF-A0A7C6I206-F1
#
_cell.length_a   1.000
_cell.length_b   1.000
_cell.length_c   1.000
_cell.angle_alpha   90.00
_cell.angle_beta   90.00
_cell.angle_gamma   90.00
#
_symmetry.space_group_name_H-M   'P 1'
#
loop_
_entity.id
_entity.type
_entity.pdbx_description
1 polymer ?
#
loop_
_entity_poly.entity_id
_entity_poly.type
_entity_poly.pdbx_seq_one_letter_code
_entity_poly.pdbx_strand_id
1 'polypeptide(L)'
;LRKMRDDNLLEAKGKGRSTYYIAGSNLLKVIDEKLVDSAPVPADSAPVPADSAPVPADSAPVPADSTPKVDVEIPTHIIDKIDRISKRGKPSEIVDIIIELCSLRPFKLVEISKLINRSPKYLLRKYIQPLMKKGELEYLYKEMDNHPEQAYCKKEVNSDR
;
A
#
# COMPACT_ATOMS: atom_id res chain seq x y z
N LEU A 1 9.00 10.06 21.09
CA LEU A 1 8.73 10.28 19.64
C LEU A 1 9.46 11.49 19.08
N ARG A 2 9.21 12.72 19.54
CA ARG A 2 9.92 13.91 18.99
C ARG A 2 11.44 13.80 19.07
N LYS A 3 11.98 13.46 20.24
CA LYS A 3 13.42 13.22 20.46
C LYS A 3 14.00 12.14 19.52
N MET A 4 13.31 11.01 19.33
CA MET A 4 13.76 9.95 18.40
C MET A 4 13.78 10.40 16.94
N ARG A 5 12.91 11.32 16.55
CA ARG A 5 12.92 11.91 15.21
C ARG A 5 14.04 12.94 15.07
N ASP A 6 14.23 13.77 16.08
CA ASP A 6 15.29 14.78 16.12
C ASP A 6 16.68 14.09 16.14
N ASP A 7 16.78 12.92 16.79
CA ASP A 7 17.96 12.05 16.81
C ASP A 7 18.09 11.15 15.56
N ASN A 8 17.28 11.37 14.50
CA ASN A 8 17.24 10.57 13.26
C ASN A 8 17.12 9.04 13.46
N LEU A 9 16.55 8.63 14.58
CA LEU A 9 16.25 7.23 14.89
C LEU A 9 14.96 6.80 14.19
N LEU A 10 14.02 7.73 13.96
CA LEU A 10 12.78 7.51 13.21
C LEU A 10 12.54 8.63 12.21
N GLU A 11 12.17 8.29 10.98
CA GLU A 11 11.72 9.24 9.96
C GLU A 11 10.19 9.30 9.91
N ALA A 12 9.62 10.49 10.03
CA ALA A 12 8.20 10.72 9.82
C ALA A 12 7.90 10.88 8.32
N LYS A 13 6.96 10.07 7.79
CA LYS A 13 6.42 10.19 6.44
C LYS A 13 4.94 10.58 6.49
N GLY A 14 4.50 11.38 5.53
CA GLY A 14 3.15 11.95 5.52
C GLY A 14 2.98 13.20 6.39
N LYS A 15 1.76 13.72 6.50
CA LYS A 15 1.44 14.94 7.25
C LYS A 15 0.13 14.77 8.03
N GLY A 16 0.05 15.35 9.22
CA GLY A 16 -1.16 15.35 10.05
C GLY A 16 -1.56 13.95 10.52
N ARG A 17 -2.84 13.58 10.37
CA ARG A 17 -3.38 12.28 10.81
C ARG A 17 -2.86 11.08 10.00
N SER A 18 -2.25 11.32 8.84
CA SER A 18 -1.65 10.29 7.99
C SER A 18 -0.14 10.15 8.19
N THR A 19 0.40 10.67 9.30
CA THR A 19 1.84 10.55 9.60
C THR A 19 2.15 9.13 10.09
N TYR A 20 3.09 8.45 9.44
CA TYR A 20 3.65 7.18 9.88
C TYR A 20 5.17 7.30 10.04
N TYR A 21 5.78 6.39 10.79
CA TYR A 21 7.22 6.42 11.07
C TYR A 21 7.91 5.20 10.47
N ILE A 22 9.06 5.41 9.83
CA ILE A 22 9.97 4.36 9.37
C ILE A 22 11.31 4.47 10.10
N ALA A 23 12.13 3.42 10.03
CA ALA A 23 13.47 3.44 10.60
C ALA A 23 14.30 4.59 10.00
N GLY A 24 14.86 5.44 10.87
CA GLY A 24 15.74 6.52 10.45
C GLY A 24 17.19 6.06 10.29
N SER A 25 18.01 6.90 9.67
CA SER A 25 19.42 6.58 9.36
C SER A 25 20.24 6.14 10.56
N ASN A 26 20.00 6.70 11.76
CA ASN A 26 20.76 6.32 12.94
C ASN A 26 20.32 4.95 13.49
N LEU A 27 19.05 4.59 13.34
CA LEU A 27 18.56 3.26 13.74
C LEU A 27 19.07 2.20 12.77
N LEU A 28 19.07 2.48 11.47
CA LEU A 28 19.62 1.58 10.45
C LEU A 28 21.12 1.34 10.65
N LYS A 29 21.89 2.40 10.92
CA LYS A 29 23.32 2.28 11.26
C LYS A 29 23.57 1.39 12.48
N VAL A 30 22.80 1.55 13.55
CA VAL A 30 22.94 0.71 14.75
C VAL A 30 22.58 -0.74 14.46
N ILE A 31 21.57 -0.99 13.61
CA ILE A 31 21.23 -2.35 13.17
C ILE A 31 22.36 -2.92 12.33
N ASP A 32 22.87 -2.18 11.35
CA ASP A 32 23.99 -2.62 10.51
C ASP A 32 25.24 -2.87 11.37
N GLU A 33 25.66 -1.92 12.22
CA GLU A 33 26.78 -2.07 13.17
C GLU A 33 26.63 -3.29 14.08
N LYS A 34 25.41 -3.57 14.54
CA LYS A 34 25.11 -4.77 15.34
C LYS A 34 25.13 -6.06 14.50
N LEU A 35 24.86 -5.98 13.20
CA LEU A 35 24.99 -7.11 12.26
C LEU A 35 26.45 -7.32 11.81
N VAL A 36 27.30 -6.28 11.83
CA VAL A 36 28.74 -6.37 11.48
C VAL A 36 29.60 -6.98 12.61
N ASP A 37 29.05 -7.21 13.80
CA ASP A 37 29.72 -8.00 14.85
C ASP A 37 29.82 -9.51 14.47
N SER A 38 29.27 -9.87 13.29
CA SER A 38 29.58 -11.11 12.55
C SER A 38 30.51 -10.84 11.35
N ALA A 39 31.72 -10.37 11.65
CA ALA A 39 32.95 -10.35 10.83
C ALA A 39 33.06 -9.37 9.61
N PRO A 40 34.29 -8.87 9.30
CA PRO A 40 34.49 -7.62 8.56
C PRO A 40 35.02 -7.80 7.13
N VAL A 41 34.69 -6.86 6.24
CA VAL A 41 35.55 -6.47 5.11
C VAL A 41 35.45 -4.95 4.89
N PRO A 42 36.58 -4.19 4.90
CA PRO A 42 36.57 -2.77 4.61
C PRO A 42 36.67 -2.57 3.10
N ALA A 43 35.69 -1.90 2.51
CA ALA A 43 35.82 -1.35 1.17
C ALA A 43 35.64 0.17 1.26
N ASP A 44 36.81 0.80 1.23
CA ASP A 44 37.11 2.18 0.93
C ASP A 44 36.16 2.78 -0.13
N SER A 45 35.49 3.88 0.21
CA SER A 45 35.00 4.88 -0.75
C SER A 45 34.73 6.20 -0.03
N ALA A 46 35.56 7.17 -0.41
CA ALA A 46 35.63 8.55 0.08
C ALA A 46 34.30 9.34 -0.02
N PRO A 47 34.16 10.44 0.75
CA PRO A 47 32.96 11.27 0.76
C PRO A 47 32.97 12.30 -0.37
N VAL A 48 31.86 12.42 -1.09
CA VAL A 48 31.60 13.60 -1.95
C VAL A 48 30.82 14.65 -1.15
N PRO A 49 31.27 15.93 -1.12
CA PRO A 49 30.66 16.96 -0.30
C PRO A 49 29.36 17.48 -0.91
N ALA A 50 28.48 17.91 -0.01
CA ALA A 50 27.26 18.63 -0.30
C ALA A 50 27.54 19.96 -1.02
N ASP A 51 26.67 20.32 -1.97
CA ASP A 51 26.42 21.72 -2.30
C ASP A 51 24.91 22.00 -2.32
N SER A 52 24.59 23.18 -1.82
CA SER A 52 23.27 23.67 -1.44
C SER A 52 22.64 24.46 -2.58
N ALA A 53 21.32 24.34 -2.76
CA ALA A 53 20.40 25.50 -2.75
C ALA A 53 18.95 25.07 -3.07
N PRO A 54 17.94 25.74 -2.47
CA PRO A 54 16.52 25.51 -2.74
C PRO A 54 16.04 26.43 -3.87
N VAL A 55 15.32 25.90 -4.85
CA VAL A 55 14.53 26.71 -5.79
C VAL A 55 13.11 26.90 -5.23
N PRO A 56 12.60 28.14 -5.17
CA PRO A 56 11.28 28.45 -4.62
C PRO A 56 10.17 28.12 -5.63
N ALA A 57 8.99 27.86 -5.06
CA ALA A 57 7.75 27.60 -5.76
C ALA A 57 7.24 28.80 -6.56
N ASP A 58 6.60 28.54 -7.71
CA ASP A 58 5.42 29.30 -8.12
C ASP A 58 4.51 28.49 -9.07
N SER A 59 3.20 28.56 -8.80
CA SER A 59 2.00 28.53 -9.69
C SER A 59 1.97 27.59 -10.92
N ALA A 60 0.92 26.84 -11.26
CA ALA A 60 -0.51 26.77 -10.93
C ALA A 60 -1.07 25.47 -11.61
N PRO A 61 -2.36 25.09 -11.42
CA PRO A 61 -2.84 23.74 -11.70
C PRO A 61 -3.27 23.56 -13.17
N VAL A 62 -2.85 22.46 -13.79
CA VAL A 62 -3.46 21.95 -15.02
C VAL A 62 -4.50 20.89 -14.63
N PRO A 63 -5.80 21.10 -14.91
CA PRO A 63 -6.78 20.04 -14.84
C PRO A 63 -6.80 19.34 -16.20
N ALA A 64 -6.31 18.10 -16.27
CA ALA A 64 -6.57 17.24 -17.41
C ALA A 64 -6.56 15.79 -16.96
N ASP A 65 -7.79 15.32 -16.72
CA ASP A 65 -8.27 13.95 -16.86
C ASP A 65 -7.24 13.00 -17.49
N SER A 66 -6.42 12.42 -16.62
CA SER A 66 -5.64 11.23 -16.95
C SER A 66 -6.27 10.12 -16.15
N THR A 67 -7.33 9.52 -16.70
CA THR A 67 -7.68 8.14 -16.36
C THR A 67 -6.38 7.34 -16.45
N PRO A 68 -5.82 6.84 -15.33
CA PRO A 68 -4.69 5.94 -15.46
C PRO A 68 -5.26 4.71 -16.15
N LYS A 69 -4.87 4.48 -17.41
CA LYS A 69 -4.95 3.16 -18.02
C LYS A 69 -4.04 2.29 -17.17
N VAL A 70 -4.66 1.69 -16.15
CA VAL A 70 -4.01 0.65 -15.39
C VAL A 70 -4.08 -0.53 -16.33
N ASP A 71 -3.03 -0.74 -17.12
CA ASP A 71 -2.79 -1.98 -17.85
C ASP A 71 -2.49 -3.05 -16.80
N VAL A 72 -3.52 -3.42 -16.03
CA VAL A 72 -3.50 -4.57 -15.16
C VAL A 72 -3.82 -5.74 -16.07
N GLU A 73 -2.99 -6.77 -16.06
CA GLU A 73 -3.32 -8.10 -16.59
C GLU A 73 -4.44 -8.71 -15.73
N ILE A 74 -5.61 -8.09 -15.72
CA ILE A 74 -6.83 -8.68 -15.18
C ILE A 74 -7.32 -9.61 -16.28
N PRO A 75 -7.49 -10.91 -16.00
CA PRO A 75 -8.06 -11.85 -16.94
C PRO A 75 -9.39 -11.33 -17.51
N THR A 76 -9.57 -11.48 -18.83
CA THR A 76 -10.75 -10.98 -19.55
C THR A 76 -12.06 -11.48 -18.97
N HIS A 77 -12.09 -12.72 -18.45
CA HIS A 77 -13.28 -13.30 -17.84
C HIS A 77 -13.73 -12.57 -16.56
N ILE A 78 -12.82 -11.91 -15.83
CA ILE A 78 -13.17 -11.11 -14.65
C ILE A 78 -13.77 -9.77 -15.09
N ILE A 79 -13.21 -9.17 -16.14
CA ILE A 79 -13.75 -7.93 -16.73
C ILE A 79 -15.18 -8.17 -17.22
N ASP A 80 -15.42 -9.28 -17.93
CA ASP A 80 -16.76 -9.66 -18.39
C ASP A 80 -17.75 -9.83 -17.22
N LYS A 81 -17.32 -10.40 -16.10
CA LYS A 81 -18.15 -10.52 -14.89
C LYS A 81 -18.48 -9.14 -14.32
N ILE A 82 -17.49 -8.25 -14.22
CA ILE A 82 -17.65 -6.88 -13.72
C ILE A 82 -18.66 -6.12 -14.58
N ASP A 83 -18.55 -6.19 -15.91
CA ASP A 83 -19.43 -5.49 -16.84
C ASP A 83 -20.90 -5.92 -16.69
N ARG A 84 -21.14 -7.22 -16.51
CA ARG A 84 -22.48 -7.79 -16.26
C ARG A 84 -23.11 -7.27 -14.96
N ILE A 85 -22.30 -7.01 -13.94
CA ILE A 85 -22.73 -6.67 -12.58
C ILE A 85 -22.88 -5.16 -12.36
N SER A 86 -22.19 -4.34 -13.16
CA SER A 86 -22.04 -2.89 -12.99
C SER A 86 -23.34 -2.13 -12.69
N LYS A 87 -24.52 -2.63 -13.12
CA LYS A 87 -25.82 -1.99 -12.86
C LYS A 87 -26.62 -2.58 -11.69
N ARG A 88 -26.74 -3.91 -11.56
CA ARG A 88 -27.60 -4.58 -10.54
C ARG A 88 -27.10 -5.98 -10.12
N GLY A 89 -25.79 -6.19 -10.07
CA GLY A 89 -25.27 -7.50 -9.64
C GLY A 89 -25.67 -7.85 -8.21
N LYS A 90 -25.81 -9.16 -7.95
CA LYS A 90 -26.18 -9.65 -6.63
C LYS A 90 -25.04 -9.43 -5.65
N PRO A 91 -25.31 -9.23 -4.34
CA PRO A 91 -24.27 -9.04 -3.35
C PRO A 91 -23.24 -10.17 -3.29
N SER A 92 -23.66 -11.42 -3.57
CA SER A 92 -22.77 -12.59 -3.61
C SER A 92 -21.77 -12.51 -4.77
N GLU A 93 -22.24 -12.15 -5.97
CA GLU A 93 -21.38 -12.06 -7.16
C GLU A 93 -20.29 -10.99 -7.00
N ILE A 94 -20.61 -9.88 -6.33
CA ILE A 94 -19.64 -8.82 -6.01
C ILE A 94 -18.57 -9.34 -5.02
N VAL A 95 -18.97 -10.13 -4.03
CA VAL A 95 -18.04 -10.76 -3.10
C VAL A 95 -17.08 -11.69 -3.84
N ASP A 96 -17.61 -12.55 -4.71
CA ASP A 96 -16.82 -13.51 -5.46
C ASP A 96 -15.76 -12.81 -6.32
N ILE A 97 -16.14 -11.73 -7.01
CA ILE A 97 -15.20 -10.92 -7.81
C ILE A 97 -14.12 -10.28 -6.95
N ILE A 98 -14.49 -9.71 -5.80
CA ILE A 98 -13.50 -9.08 -4.90
C ILE A 98 -12.47 -10.12 -4.44
N ILE A 99 -12.92 -11.32 -4.06
CA ILE A 99 -12.01 -12.40 -3.65
C ILE A 99 -11.14 -12.85 -4.82
N GLU A 100 -11.73 -13.03 -6.01
CA GLU A 100 -11.00 -13.43 -7.22
C GLU A 100 -9.91 -12.41 -7.58
N LEU A 101 -10.23 -11.11 -7.55
CA LEU A 101 -9.26 -10.03 -7.73
C LEU A 101 -8.14 -10.09 -6.68
N CYS A 102 -8.49 -10.11 -5.39
CA CYS A 102 -7.51 -10.15 -4.31
C CYS A 102 -6.71 -11.46 -4.24
N SER A 103 -7.10 -12.49 -4.99
CA SER A 103 -6.34 -13.73 -5.16
C SER A 103 -5.24 -13.60 -6.22
N LEU A 104 -5.39 -12.70 -7.20
CA LEU A 104 -4.39 -12.48 -8.25
C LEU A 104 -3.19 -11.67 -7.75
N ARG A 105 -3.47 -10.61 -6.99
CA ARG A 105 -2.48 -9.76 -6.35
C ARG A 105 -3.13 -8.93 -5.25
N PRO A 106 -2.35 -8.27 -4.39
CA PRO A 106 -2.89 -7.27 -3.49
C PRO A 106 -3.52 -6.10 -4.27
N PHE A 107 -4.72 -5.69 -3.90
CA PHE A 107 -5.42 -4.54 -4.49
C PHE A 107 -5.76 -3.48 -3.44
N LYS A 108 -5.54 -2.20 -3.76
CA LYS A 108 -5.94 -1.07 -2.91
C LYS A 108 -7.45 -0.85 -3.00
N LEU A 109 -8.06 -0.30 -1.94
CA LEU A 109 -9.51 0.00 -1.92
C LEU A 109 -9.96 0.84 -3.14
N VAL A 110 -9.13 1.82 -3.51
CA VAL A 110 -9.40 2.74 -4.64
C VAL A 110 -9.34 2.00 -5.97
N GLU A 111 -8.45 1.01 -6.13
CA GLU A 111 -8.37 0.21 -7.35
C GLU A 111 -9.62 -0.66 -7.51
N ILE A 112 -10.01 -1.38 -6.45
CA ILE A 112 -11.23 -2.21 -6.43
C ILE A 112 -12.47 -1.36 -6.75
N SER A 113 -12.53 -0.15 -6.19
CA SER A 113 -13.59 0.82 -6.44
C SER A 113 -13.70 1.24 -7.91
N LYS A 114 -12.55 1.52 -8.55
CA LYS A 114 -12.49 1.86 -9.98
C LYS A 114 -12.91 0.69 -10.86
N LEU A 115 -12.44 -0.51 -10.55
CA LEU A 115 -12.75 -1.73 -11.31
C LEU A 115 -14.25 -2.05 -11.26
N ILE A 116 -14.85 -2.10 -10.06
CA ILE A 116 -16.26 -2.48 -9.88
C ILE A 116 -17.21 -1.29 -10.15
N ASN A 117 -16.66 -0.08 -10.37
CA ASN A 117 -17.38 1.18 -10.54
C ASN A 117 -18.36 1.48 -9.39
N ARG A 118 -17.88 1.35 -8.14
CA ARG A 118 -18.65 1.60 -6.91
C ARG A 118 -17.85 2.45 -5.94
N SER A 119 -18.52 3.18 -5.05
CA SER A 119 -17.81 4.07 -4.13
C SER A 119 -16.94 3.28 -3.12
N PRO A 120 -15.74 3.77 -2.79
CA PRO A 120 -14.80 3.06 -1.92
C PRO A 120 -15.38 2.88 -0.51
N LYS A 121 -16.09 3.91 0.00
CA LYS A 121 -16.74 3.88 1.32
C LYS A 121 -17.85 2.80 1.39
N TYR A 122 -18.63 2.65 0.32
CA TYR A 122 -19.66 1.62 0.26
C TYR A 122 -19.04 0.22 0.19
N LEU A 123 -18.07 0.02 -0.69
CA LEU A 123 -17.38 -1.26 -0.84
C LEU A 123 -16.72 -1.70 0.47
N LEU A 124 -16.03 -0.77 1.14
CA LEU A 124 -15.36 -1.01 2.40
C LEU A 124 -16.34 -1.54 3.46
N ARG A 125 -17.44 -0.82 3.67
CA ARG A 125 -18.41 -1.14 4.73
C ARG A 125 -19.25 -2.38 4.40
N LYS A 126 -19.66 -2.53 3.14
CA LYS A 126 -20.63 -3.56 2.73
C LYS A 126 -19.98 -4.91 2.43
N TYR A 127 -18.76 -4.93 1.89
CA TYR A 127 -18.11 -6.15 1.41
C TYR A 127 -16.77 -6.39 2.10
N ILE A 128 -15.82 -5.45 2.02
CA ILE A 128 -14.45 -5.67 2.49
C ILE A 128 -14.40 -5.95 4.01
N GLN A 129 -15.03 -5.11 4.84
CA GLN A 129 -15.04 -5.31 6.29
C GLN A 129 -15.66 -6.67 6.72
N PRO A 130 -16.82 -7.09 6.19
CA PRO A 130 -17.31 -8.45 6.40
C PRO A 130 -16.33 -9.55 5.97
N LEU A 131 -15.66 -9.40 4.83
CA LEU A 131 -14.71 -10.40 4.34
C LEU A 131 -13.46 -10.51 5.22
N MET A 132 -12.96 -9.38 5.71
CA MET A 132 -11.87 -9.32 6.70
C MET A 132 -12.28 -10.01 8.00
N LYS A 133 -13.52 -9.77 8.48
CA LYS A 133 -14.05 -10.41 9.70
C LYS A 133 -14.22 -11.92 9.55
N LYS A 134 -14.62 -12.38 8.36
CA LYS A 134 -14.71 -13.80 8.02
C LYS A 134 -13.33 -14.45 7.82
N GLY A 135 -12.27 -13.66 7.69
CA GLY A 135 -10.93 -14.14 7.40
C GLY A 135 -10.73 -14.60 5.96
N GLU A 136 -11.57 -14.16 5.03
CA GLU A 136 -11.41 -14.43 3.59
C GLU A 136 -10.42 -13.45 2.94
N LEU A 137 -10.32 -12.24 3.48
CA LEU A 137 -9.34 -11.23 3.11
C LEU A 137 -8.47 -10.84 4.32
N GLU A 138 -7.28 -10.34 4.04
CA GLU A 138 -6.38 -9.76 5.03
C GLU A 138 -5.67 -8.50 4.49
N TYR A 139 -5.05 -7.76 5.39
CA TYR A 139 -4.21 -6.62 5.04
C TYR A 139 -2.84 -7.09 4.58
N LEU A 140 -2.31 -6.44 3.54
CA LEU A 140 -0.94 -6.65 3.09
C LEU A 140 0.07 -6.29 4.19
N TYR A 141 -0.13 -5.15 4.86
CA TYR A 141 0.73 -4.70 5.98
C TYR A 141 -0.05 -4.76 7.29
N LYS A 142 -0.03 -5.92 7.96
CA LYS A 142 -0.78 -6.19 9.21
C LYS A 142 -0.27 -5.37 10.41
N GLU A 143 1.02 -5.06 10.42
CA GLU A 143 1.68 -4.34 11.53
C GLU A 143 1.47 -2.82 11.47
N MET A 144 0.99 -2.30 10.33
CA MET A 144 0.86 -0.86 10.08
C MET A 144 -0.51 -0.52 9.47
N ASP A 145 -1.47 -0.19 10.33
CA ASP A 145 -2.84 0.16 9.91
C ASP A 145 -2.90 1.27 8.83
N ASN A 146 -2.05 2.30 8.97
CA ASN A 146 -2.03 3.48 8.09
C ASN A 146 -0.91 3.44 7.03
N HIS A 147 -0.47 2.25 6.61
CA HIS A 147 0.55 2.14 5.57
C HIS A 147 0.09 2.80 4.24
N PRO A 148 0.91 3.63 3.57
CA PRO A 148 0.50 4.31 2.32
C PRO A 148 0.20 3.33 1.17
N GLU A 149 0.83 2.17 1.20
CA GLU A 149 0.61 1.10 0.22
C GLU A 149 -0.31 0.00 0.75
N GLN A 150 -1.09 0.29 1.80
CA GLN A 150 -2.04 -0.67 2.34
C GLN A 150 -2.99 -1.19 1.25
N ALA A 151 -3.06 -2.50 1.14
CA ALA A 151 -3.84 -3.23 0.16
C ALA A 151 -4.49 -4.45 0.80
N TYR A 152 -5.46 -5.02 0.11
CA TYR A 152 -6.15 -6.24 0.53
C TYR A 152 -5.68 -7.41 -0.31
N CYS A 153 -5.36 -8.51 0.34
CA CYS A 153 -5.03 -9.78 -0.29
C CYS A 153 -5.99 -10.86 0.22
N LYS A 154 -6.19 -11.91 -0.59
CA LYS A 154 -6.87 -13.12 -0.13
C LYS A 154 -6.03 -13.76 0.96
N LYS A 155 -6.65 -14.14 2.08
CA LYS A 155 -5.97 -14.96 3.07
C LYS A 155 -5.80 -16.36 2.51
N GLU A 156 -4.56 -16.81 2.37
CA GLU A 156 -4.31 -18.22 2.09
C GLU A 156 -4.64 -19.01 3.35
N VAL A 157 -5.64 -19.89 3.24
CA VAL A 157 -5.89 -20.88 4.26
C VAL A 157 -4.80 -21.92 4.07
N ASN A 158 -3.76 -21.90 4.92
CA ASN A 158 -2.89 -23.07 5.07
C ASN A 158 -3.79 -24.23 5.50
N SER A 159 -4.16 -25.06 4.53
CA SER A 159 -4.78 -26.37 4.76
C SER A 159 -3.71 -27.32 5.30
N ASP A 160 -3.10 -26.99 6.44
CA ASP A 160 -2.29 -27.89 7.23
C ASP A 160 -3.18 -28.51 8.31
N ARG A 161 -3.98 -29.50 7.91
CA ARG A 161 -4.32 -30.65 8.76
C ARG A 161 -4.97 -31.80 8.01
#